data_AF-A0A370KYQ6-F1
#
_entry.id   AF-A0A370KYQ6-F1
#
_cell.length_a   1.000
_cell.length_b   1.000
_cell.length_c   1.000
_cell.angle_alpha   90.00
_cell.angle_beta   90.00
_cell.angle_gamma   90.00
#
_symmetry.space_group_name_H-M   'P 1'
#
loop_
_entity.id
_entity.type
_entity.pdbx_description
1 polymer ?
#
loop_
_entity_poly.entity_id
_entity_poly.type
_entity_poly.pdbx_seq_one_letter_code
_entity_poly.pdbx_strand_id
1 'polypeptide(L)'
;MKATRRNFMAGAAAIAVTGAPALALAAGQSDPFLVALAEYEAVHAVWLAKLEMVSEANLAAVAEAGPAPSISFNGQTMNEARNDYDIDRFFHPFADGGRVMSEAKAKARRQVVAWRAANYAAGITHRVDELQDAADEDSSTDSKKLDAAFATVPTTKAGFVAYLDLMDREWEYLAGRASGEPPMELKTAFLALCGDAAPD
;
A
#
# COMPACT_ATOMS: atom_id res chain seq x y z
N MET A 1 26.90 15.80 -8.81
CA MET A 1 26.26 15.03 -7.73
C MET A 1 24.76 14.99 -8.02
N LYS A 2 24.20 13.84 -8.41
CA LYS A 2 22.76 13.70 -8.63
C LYS A 2 22.10 13.50 -7.26
N ALA A 3 21.26 14.43 -6.84
CA ALA A 3 20.33 14.18 -5.75
C ALA A 3 19.43 13.02 -6.18
N THR A 4 19.52 11.88 -5.49
CA THR A 4 18.63 10.74 -5.72
C THR A 4 17.28 11.02 -5.05
N ARG A 5 16.21 10.43 -5.59
CA ARG A 5 14.85 10.49 -5.02
C ARG A 5 14.83 10.18 -3.51
N ARG A 6 15.75 9.31 -3.06
CA ARG A 6 16.03 8.99 -1.65
C ARG A 6 16.43 10.20 -0.78
N ASN A 7 17.21 11.15 -1.29
CA ASN A 7 17.54 12.38 -0.54
C ASN A 7 16.36 13.36 -0.49
N PHE A 8 15.46 13.31 -1.48
CA PHE A 8 14.24 14.12 -1.48
C PHE A 8 13.18 13.53 -0.55
N MET A 9 12.98 12.20 -0.54
CA MET A 9 12.06 11.52 0.38
C MET A 9 12.55 11.55 1.83
N ALA A 10 13.84 11.32 2.08
CA ALA A 10 14.41 11.48 3.42
C ALA A 10 14.33 12.95 3.89
N GLY A 11 14.46 13.91 2.98
CA GLY A 11 14.21 15.32 3.24
C GLY A 11 12.74 15.61 3.54
N ALA A 12 11.80 15.05 2.78
CA ALA A 12 10.36 15.22 2.98
C ALA A 12 9.86 14.56 4.28
N ALA A 13 10.37 13.37 4.63
CA ALA A 13 10.09 12.71 5.91
C ALA A 13 10.72 13.47 7.08
N ALA A 14 11.93 14.00 6.94
CA ALA A 14 12.55 14.86 7.96
C ALA A 14 11.81 16.20 8.13
N ILE A 15 11.29 16.78 7.05
CA ILE A 15 10.45 18.00 7.08
C ILE A 15 9.07 17.70 7.67
N ALA A 16 8.48 16.53 7.42
CA ALA A 16 7.23 16.11 8.07
C ALA A 16 7.42 15.92 9.58
N VAL A 17 8.50 15.27 10.02
CA VAL A 17 8.78 15.01 11.45
C VAL A 17 9.19 16.28 12.21
N THR A 18 9.83 17.26 11.56
CA THR A 18 10.24 18.53 12.21
C THR A 18 9.28 19.70 11.96
N GLY A 19 8.41 19.61 10.95
CA GLY A 19 7.42 20.62 10.58
C GLY A 19 6.01 20.35 11.12
N ALA A 20 5.66 19.10 11.40
CA ALA A 20 4.34 18.74 11.95
C ALA A 20 4.03 19.38 13.33
N PRO A 21 4.99 19.60 14.27
CA PRO A 21 4.65 20.33 15.50
C PRO A 21 4.67 21.85 15.33
N ALA A 22 5.25 22.39 14.24
CA ALA A 22 5.45 23.83 14.08
C ALA A 22 4.26 24.55 13.42
N LEU A 23 3.45 23.85 12.63
CA LEU A 23 2.22 24.43 12.04
C LEU A 23 0.97 24.26 12.92
N ALA A 24 1.04 23.42 13.97
CA ALA A 24 -0.03 23.28 14.94
C ALA A 24 -0.06 24.40 16.01
N LEU A 25 1.01 25.21 16.12
CA LEU A 25 1.21 26.10 17.28
C LEU A 25 1.04 27.60 17.00
N ALA A 26 0.53 28.00 15.83
CA ALA A 26 0.44 29.42 15.47
C ALA A 26 -0.90 29.81 14.81
N ALA A 27 -2.03 29.53 15.46
CA ALA A 27 -3.26 30.33 15.39
C ALA A 27 -4.30 29.76 16.37
N GLY A 28 -5.17 30.61 16.91
CA GLY A 28 -6.22 30.21 17.85
C GLY A 28 -7.13 29.10 17.31
N GLN A 29 -7.52 28.19 18.21
CA GLN A 29 -8.42 27.06 17.98
C GLN A 29 -8.04 26.18 16.78
N SER A 30 -7.01 25.35 16.94
CA SER A 30 -6.73 24.25 16.00
C SER A 30 -7.95 23.34 15.93
N ASP A 31 -8.57 23.26 14.76
CA ASP A 31 -9.69 22.35 14.49
C ASP A 31 -9.29 20.92 14.88
N PRO A 32 -10.10 20.20 15.69
CA PRO A 32 -9.74 18.87 16.17
C PRO A 32 -9.56 17.88 15.02
N PHE A 33 -10.29 18.03 13.91
CA PHE A 33 -10.12 17.19 12.74
C PHE A 33 -8.77 17.45 12.06
N LEU A 34 -8.32 18.70 11.96
CA LEU A 34 -7.00 19.01 11.37
C LEU A 34 -5.85 18.44 12.23
N VAL A 35 -6.02 18.37 13.54
CA VAL A 35 -5.07 17.70 14.44
C VAL A 35 -5.06 16.19 14.18
N ALA A 36 -6.23 15.55 14.13
CA ALA A 36 -6.34 14.12 13.87
C ALA A 36 -5.81 13.73 12.47
N LEU A 37 -6.05 14.57 11.46
CA LEU A 37 -5.53 14.40 10.12
C LEU A 37 -4.00 14.47 10.10
N ALA A 38 -3.40 15.44 10.78
CA ALA A 38 -1.94 15.56 10.86
C ALA A 38 -1.28 14.35 11.53
N GLU A 39 -1.92 13.78 12.57
CA GLU A 39 -1.45 12.55 13.20
C GLU A 39 -1.52 11.34 12.26
N TYR A 40 -2.61 11.22 11.49
CA TYR A 40 -2.75 10.20 10.45
C TYR A 40 -1.69 10.36 9.38
N GLU A 41 -1.53 11.55 8.80
CA GLU A 41 -0.56 11.79 7.72
C GLU A 41 0.89 11.48 8.14
N ALA A 42 1.24 11.75 9.41
CA ALA A 42 2.54 11.39 9.95
C ALA A 42 2.78 9.87 10.00
N VAL A 43 1.79 9.09 10.42
CA VAL A 43 1.86 7.62 10.45
C VAL A 43 1.82 7.04 9.04
N HIS A 44 0.96 7.56 8.18
CA HIS A 44 0.81 7.16 6.79
C HIS A 44 2.11 7.31 6.00
N ALA A 45 2.82 8.44 6.20
CA ALA A 45 4.12 8.66 5.58
C ALA A 45 5.18 7.62 5.99
N VAL A 46 5.18 7.18 7.26
CA VAL A 46 6.08 6.13 7.74
C VAL A 46 5.73 4.79 7.10
N TRP A 47 4.44 4.44 7.07
CA TRP A 47 3.96 3.21 6.43
C TRP A 47 4.31 3.16 4.93
N LEU A 48 4.07 4.25 4.19
CA LEU A 48 4.44 4.35 2.78
C LEU A 48 5.96 4.22 2.55
N ALA A 49 6.78 4.81 3.41
CA ALA A 49 8.23 4.68 3.32
C ALA A 49 8.68 3.22 3.53
N LYS A 50 8.05 2.49 4.45
CA LYS A 50 8.31 1.05 4.63
C LYS A 50 7.85 0.22 3.43
N LEU A 51 6.68 0.52 2.85
CA LEU A 51 6.23 -0.14 1.62
C LEU A 51 7.20 0.09 0.45
N GLU A 52 7.79 1.29 0.33
CA GLU A 52 8.83 1.56 -0.67
C GLU A 52 10.06 0.67 -0.42
N MET A 53 10.50 0.51 0.84
CA MET A 53 11.59 -0.40 1.18
C MET A 53 11.28 -1.87 0.85
N VAL A 54 10.05 -2.34 1.14
CA VAL A 54 9.58 -3.68 0.76
C VAL A 54 9.61 -3.85 -0.76
N SER A 55 9.16 -2.85 -1.50
CA SER A 55 9.18 -2.87 -2.96
C SER A 55 10.61 -2.91 -3.51
N GLU A 56 11.54 -2.11 -2.96
CA GLU A 56 12.95 -2.13 -3.35
C GLU A 56 13.60 -3.49 -3.08
N ALA A 57 13.34 -4.07 -1.89
CA ALA A 57 13.86 -5.38 -1.52
C ALA A 57 13.31 -6.50 -2.42
N ASN A 58 12.01 -6.48 -2.73
CA ASN A 58 11.39 -7.42 -3.66
C ASN A 58 12.00 -7.31 -5.07
N LEU A 59 12.19 -6.09 -5.57
CA LEU A 59 12.82 -5.88 -6.89
C LEU A 59 14.26 -6.39 -6.91
N ALA A 60 15.03 -6.18 -5.83
CA ALA A 60 16.38 -6.70 -5.71
C ALA A 60 16.40 -8.24 -5.66
N ALA A 61 15.49 -8.85 -4.88
CA ALA A 61 15.38 -10.31 -4.78
C ALA A 61 15.01 -10.95 -6.13
N VAL A 62 14.07 -10.36 -6.88
CA VAL A 62 13.70 -10.82 -8.22
C VAL A 62 14.85 -10.65 -9.21
N ALA A 63 15.58 -9.53 -9.15
CA ALA A 63 16.73 -9.29 -10.02
C ALA A 63 17.86 -10.31 -9.78
N GLU A 64 18.07 -10.73 -8.52
CA GLU A 64 19.07 -11.73 -8.15
C GLU A 64 18.64 -13.16 -8.49
N ALA A 65 17.39 -13.53 -8.18
CA ALA A 65 16.86 -14.86 -8.47
C ALA A 65 16.66 -15.12 -9.97
N GLY A 66 16.55 -14.05 -10.76
CA GLY A 66 16.22 -14.10 -12.17
C GLY A 66 14.73 -14.28 -12.43
N PRO A 67 14.30 -14.13 -13.70
CA PRO A 67 12.90 -14.22 -14.06
C PRO A 67 12.36 -15.64 -13.82
N ALA A 68 11.08 -15.72 -13.49
CA ALA A 68 10.37 -17.00 -13.46
C ALA A 68 10.47 -17.69 -14.82
N PRO A 69 10.63 -19.03 -14.85
CA PRO A 69 10.89 -19.76 -16.07
C PRO A 69 9.74 -19.64 -17.07
N SER A 70 10.09 -19.51 -18.35
CA SER A 70 9.14 -19.61 -19.45
C SER A 70 9.03 -21.07 -19.90
N ILE A 71 7.79 -21.53 -20.09
CA ILE A 71 7.47 -22.88 -20.54
C ILE A 71 6.95 -22.79 -21.96
N SER A 72 7.55 -23.55 -22.88
CA SER A 72 7.09 -23.64 -24.26
C SER A 72 6.79 -25.09 -24.63
N PHE A 73 5.59 -25.34 -25.17
CA PHE A 73 5.14 -26.65 -25.61
C PHE A 73 4.16 -26.52 -26.77
N ASN A 74 4.37 -27.32 -27.83
CA ASN A 74 3.49 -27.39 -28.99
C ASN A 74 3.11 -26.01 -29.60
N GLY A 75 4.08 -25.11 -29.73
CA GLY A 75 3.87 -23.76 -30.27
C GLY A 75 3.20 -22.76 -29.33
N GLN A 76 2.85 -23.16 -28.10
CA GLN A 76 2.35 -22.27 -27.05
C GLN A 76 3.45 -21.97 -26.03
N THR A 77 3.45 -20.75 -25.50
CA THR A 77 4.40 -20.30 -24.49
C THR A 77 3.65 -19.66 -23.33
N MET A 78 3.95 -20.10 -22.12
CA MET A 78 3.59 -19.41 -20.89
C MET A 78 4.85 -18.76 -20.32
N ASN A 79 4.80 -17.45 -20.16
CA ASN A 79 5.83 -16.71 -19.46
C ASN A 79 5.54 -16.74 -17.96
N GLU A 80 6.61 -16.72 -17.16
CA GLU A 80 6.54 -16.61 -15.71
C GLU A 80 5.75 -17.74 -15.02
N ALA A 81 6.13 -19.00 -15.23
CA ALA A 81 5.61 -20.10 -14.42
C ALA A 81 6.13 -19.98 -12.98
N ARG A 82 5.25 -19.75 -12.00
CA ARG A 82 5.66 -19.50 -10.60
C ARG A 82 5.43 -20.69 -9.70
N ASN A 83 4.49 -21.57 -10.04
CA ASN A 83 4.12 -22.72 -9.21
C ASN A 83 3.61 -23.91 -10.04
N ASP A 84 3.29 -25.01 -9.35
CA ASP A 84 2.77 -26.23 -9.98
C ASP A 84 1.38 -26.04 -10.61
N TYR A 85 0.56 -25.14 -10.06
CA TYR A 85 -0.76 -24.83 -10.61
C TYR A 85 -0.65 -24.16 -11.98
N ASP A 86 0.29 -23.23 -12.17
CA ASP A 86 0.54 -22.58 -13.46
C ASP A 86 0.96 -23.63 -14.50
N ILE A 87 1.84 -24.56 -14.10
CA ILE A 87 2.29 -25.66 -14.95
C ILE A 87 1.11 -26.56 -15.32
N ASP A 88 0.31 -26.98 -14.34
CA ASP A 88 -0.83 -27.87 -14.57
C ASP A 88 -1.88 -27.22 -15.47
N ARG A 89 -2.17 -25.95 -15.25
CA ARG A 89 -3.06 -25.14 -16.09
C ARG A 89 -2.53 -25.03 -17.52
N PHE A 90 -1.23 -24.77 -17.70
CA PHE A 90 -0.62 -24.68 -19.02
C PHE A 90 -0.65 -26.02 -19.77
N PHE A 91 -0.40 -27.14 -19.08
CA PHE A 91 -0.38 -28.45 -19.70
C PHE A 91 -1.77 -29.09 -19.86
N HIS A 92 -2.81 -28.55 -19.21
CA HIS A 92 -4.17 -29.09 -19.25
C HIS A 92 -4.73 -29.31 -20.67
N PRO A 93 -4.55 -28.38 -21.64
CA PRO A 93 -5.05 -28.59 -23.02
C PRO A 93 -4.31 -29.68 -23.79
N PHE A 94 -3.19 -30.20 -23.27
CA PHE A 94 -2.34 -31.19 -23.93
C PHE A 94 -2.39 -32.56 -23.25
N ALA A 95 -3.51 -32.89 -22.58
CA ALA A 95 -3.67 -34.12 -21.80
C ALA A 95 -3.34 -35.41 -22.60
N ASP A 96 -3.60 -35.41 -23.91
CA ASP A 96 -3.31 -36.55 -24.81
C ASP A 96 -1.85 -36.59 -25.31
N GLY A 97 -0.98 -35.67 -24.85
CA GLY A 97 0.39 -35.50 -25.32
C GLY A 97 1.38 -36.60 -24.89
N GLY A 98 0.92 -37.62 -24.16
CA GLY A 98 1.69 -38.82 -23.84
C GLY A 98 3.04 -38.55 -23.15
N ARG A 99 4.06 -39.35 -23.49
CA ARG A 99 5.39 -39.31 -22.86
C ARG A 99 6.09 -37.96 -23.01
N VAL A 100 5.98 -37.33 -24.18
CA VAL A 100 6.65 -36.05 -24.49
C VAL A 100 6.10 -34.92 -23.63
N MET A 101 4.77 -34.88 -23.42
CA MET A 101 4.15 -33.92 -22.50
C MET A 101 4.58 -34.16 -21.05
N SER A 102 4.57 -35.40 -20.59
CA SER A 102 5.01 -35.76 -19.23
C SER A 102 6.45 -35.34 -18.95
N GLU A 103 7.36 -35.53 -19.91
CA GLU A 103 8.76 -35.10 -19.81
C GLU A 103 8.91 -33.58 -19.79
N ALA A 104 8.17 -32.86 -20.64
CA ALA A 104 8.15 -31.39 -20.66
C ALA A 104 7.61 -30.81 -19.36
N LYS A 105 6.52 -31.40 -18.83
CA LYS A 105 5.92 -31.04 -17.55
C LYS A 105 6.88 -31.28 -16.38
N ALA A 106 7.56 -32.42 -16.35
CA ALA A 106 8.57 -32.72 -15.33
C ALA A 106 9.77 -31.76 -15.40
N LYS A 107 10.21 -31.39 -16.61
CA LYS A 107 11.25 -30.38 -16.82
C LYS A 107 10.82 -29.02 -16.28
N ALA A 108 9.62 -28.57 -16.62
CA ALA A 108 9.05 -27.31 -16.13
C ALA A 108 8.99 -27.28 -14.60
N ARG A 109 8.52 -28.35 -13.95
CA ARG A 109 8.47 -28.45 -12.47
C ARG A 109 9.85 -28.29 -11.85
N ARG A 110 10.87 -28.96 -12.39
CA ARG A 110 12.26 -28.79 -11.90
C ARG A 110 12.76 -27.36 -12.04
N GLN A 111 12.45 -26.69 -13.15
CA GLN A 111 12.83 -25.30 -13.36
C GLN A 111 12.13 -24.36 -12.38
N VAL A 112 10.83 -24.54 -12.15
CA VAL A 112 10.06 -23.76 -11.16
C VAL A 112 10.55 -24.00 -9.74
N VAL A 113 10.84 -25.26 -9.36
CA VAL A 113 11.40 -25.57 -8.04
C VAL A 113 12.76 -24.90 -7.83
N ALA A 114 13.66 -24.98 -8.82
CA ALA A 114 14.96 -24.33 -8.75
C ALA A 114 14.83 -22.80 -8.65
N TRP A 115 13.95 -22.20 -9.45
CA TRP A 115 13.66 -20.76 -9.39
C TRP A 115 13.06 -20.35 -8.04
N ARG A 116 12.10 -21.11 -7.49
CA ARG A 116 11.51 -20.82 -6.18
C ARG A 116 12.54 -20.88 -5.05
N ALA A 117 13.46 -21.84 -5.10
CA ALA A 117 14.54 -21.93 -4.13
C ALA A 117 15.49 -20.72 -4.21
N ALA A 118 15.85 -20.29 -5.43
CA ALA A 118 16.66 -19.10 -5.64
C ALA A 118 15.93 -17.82 -5.19
N ASN A 119 14.65 -17.68 -5.53
CA ASN A 119 13.81 -16.55 -5.13
C ASN A 119 13.64 -16.47 -3.61
N TYR A 120 13.45 -17.61 -2.94
CA TYR A 120 13.39 -17.67 -1.49
C TYR A 120 14.73 -17.29 -0.83
N ALA A 121 15.84 -17.82 -1.33
CA ALA A 121 17.17 -17.48 -0.82
C ALA A 121 17.49 -15.98 -1.01
N ALA A 122 17.15 -15.41 -2.18
CA ALA A 122 17.27 -13.98 -2.43
C ALA A 122 16.36 -13.16 -1.51
N GLY A 123 15.12 -13.62 -1.28
CA GLY A 123 14.19 -13.00 -0.34
C GLY A 123 14.76 -12.90 1.08
N ILE A 124 15.43 -13.96 1.55
CA ILE A 124 16.15 -13.94 2.84
C ILE A 124 17.31 -12.93 2.80
N THR A 125 18.16 -12.96 1.77
CA THR A 125 19.30 -12.04 1.63
C THR A 125 18.86 -10.57 1.67
N HIS A 126 17.75 -10.24 1.01
CA HIS A 126 17.19 -8.88 0.97
C HIS A 126 16.19 -8.58 2.10
N ARG A 127 16.02 -9.51 3.04
CA ARG A 127 15.15 -9.37 4.23
C ARG A 127 13.71 -8.98 3.86
N VAL A 128 13.17 -9.54 2.78
CA VAL A 128 11.85 -9.20 2.24
C VAL A 128 10.77 -9.42 3.29
N ASP A 129 10.75 -10.61 3.91
CA ASP A 129 9.74 -10.97 4.92
C ASP A 129 9.82 -10.05 6.15
N GLU A 130 11.03 -9.75 6.65
CA GLU A 130 11.21 -8.87 7.81
C GLU A 130 10.73 -7.43 7.53
N LEU A 131 10.97 -6.93 6.33
CA LEU A 131 10.51 -5.60 5.91
C LEU A 131 8.99 -5.59 5.73
N GLN A 132 8.42 -6.68 5.24
CA GLN A 132 6.99 -6.81 5.05
C GLN A 132 6.26 -6.89 6.39
N ASP A 133 6.76 -7.69 7.34
CA ASP A 133 6.25 -7.75 8.71
C ASP A 133 6.28 -6.36 9.38
N ALA A 134 7.38 -5.61 9.20
CA ALA A 134 7.50 -4.27 9.74
C ALA A 134 6.55 -3.25 9.09
N ALA A 135 6.18 -3.44 7.82
CA ALA A 135 5.18 -2.63 7.13
C ALA A 135 3.75 -3.01 7.55
N ASP A 136 3.49 -4.30 7.76
CA ASP A 136 2.19 -4.82 8.20
C ASP A 136 1.88 -4.39 9.64
N GLU A 137 2.88 -4.33 10.53
CA GLU A 137 2.72 -3.79 11.89
C GLU A 137 2.20 -2.34 11.86
N ASP A 138 2.77 -1.51 10.98
CA ASP A 138 2.40 -0.10 10.81
C ASP A 138 1.06 0.08 10.10
N SER A 139 0.69 -0.84 9.19
CA SER A 139 -0.61 -0.83 8.50
C SER A 139 -1.79 -0.79 9.50
N SER A 140 -1.66 -1.53 10.60
CA SER A 140 -2.66 -1.53 11.66
C SER A 140 -2.74 -0.19 12.42
N THR A 141 -1.62 0.52 12.55
CA THR A 141 -1.55 1.83 13.20
C THR A 141 -2.07 2.92 12.28
N ASP A 142 -1.72 2.85 10.99
CA ASP A 142 -2.23 3.71 9.92
C ASP A 142 -3.78 3.66 9.88
N SER A 143 -4.34 2.45 9.77
CA SER A 143 -5.79 2.24 9.76
C SER A 143 -6.48 2.82 11.01
N LYS A 144 -5.91 2.62 12.20
CA LYS A 144 -6.47 3.17 13.45
C LYS A 144 -6.44 4.70 13.49
N LYS A 145 -5.42 5.33 12.91
CA LYS A 145 -5.32 6.79 12.84
C LYS A 145 -6.27 7.36 11.80
N LEU A 146 -6.42 6.69 10.67
CA LEU A 146 -7.44 7.03 9.67
C LEU A 146 -8.84 6.96 10.27
N ASP A 147 -9.11 5.93 11.07
CA ASP A 147 -10.36 5.77 11.80
C ASP A 147 -10.63 6.88 12.81
N ALA A 148 -9.61 7.24 13.58
CA ALA A 148 -9.70 8.35 14.53
C ALA A 148 -9.95 9.68 13.81
N ALA A 149 -9.32 9.92 12.66
CA ALA A 149 -9.58 11.09 11.83
C ALA A 149 -11.03 11.13 11.34
N PHE A 150 -11.55 10.05 10.77
CA PHE A 150 -12.95 10.00 10.30
C PHE A 150 -13.99 10.07 11.42
N ALA A 151 -13.64 9.62 12.63
CA ALA A 151 -14.49 9.77 13.81
C ALA A 151 -14.47 11.20 14.39
N THR A 152 -13.55 12.05 13.96
CA THR A 152 -13.42 13.41 14.49
C THR A 152 -14.28 14.39 13.69
N VAL A 153 -15.19 15.09 14.37
CA VAL A 153 -16.06 16.10 13.75
C VAL A 153 -15.29 17.41 13.55
N PRO A 154 -15.17 17.93 12.32
CA PRO A 154 -14.56 19.24 12.10
C PRO A 154 -15.40 20.35 12.72
N THR A 155 -14.74 21.39 13.24
CA THR A 155 -15.40 22.55 13.89
C THR A 155 -15.22 23.85 13.12
N THR A 156 -14.44 23.83 12.04
CA THR A 156 -14.12 24.98 11.19
C THR A 156 -14.37 24.66 9.72
N LYS A 157 -14.56 25.69 8.89
CA LYS A 157 -14.67 25.51 7.43
C LYS A 157 -13.44 24.83 6.82
N ALA A 158 -12.25 25.16 7.31
CA ALA A 158 -11.00 24.54 6.85
C ALA A 158 -10.95 23.04 7.19
N GLY A 159 -11.36 22.66 8.40
CA GLY A 159 -11.49 21.25 8.79
C GLY A 159 -12.50 20.49 7.94
N PHE A 160 -13.64 21.10 7.61
CA PHE A 160 -14.64 20.48 6.73
C PHE A 160 -14.11 20.24 5.31
N VAL A 161 -13.38 21.20 4.73
CA VAL A 161 -12.75 21.00 3.41
C VAL A 161 -11.74 19.85 3.46
N ALA A 162 -10.87 19.84 4.47
CA ALA A 162 -9.90 18.77 4.65
C ALA A 162 -10.55 17.39 4.88
N TYR A 163 -11.72 17.34 5.54
CA TYR A 163 -12.49 16.11 5.73
C TYR A 163 -13.01 15.57 4.40
N LEU A 164 -13.58 16.43 3.55
CA LEU A 164 -14.04 16.05 2.22
C LEU A 164 -12.89 15.58 1.33
N ASP A 165 -11.74 16.27 1.40
CA ASP A 165 -10.53 15.86 0.66
C ASP A 165 -9.98 14.51 1.16
N LEU A 166 -10.08 14.21 2.46
CA LEU A 166 -9.72 12.89 2.99
C LEU A 166 -10.70 11.80 2.51
N MET A 167 -12.01 12.09 2.49
CA MET A 167 -13.01 11.14 1.97
C MET A 167 -12.80 10.79 0.50
N ASP A 168 -12.44 11.77 -0.33
CA ASP A 168 -12.17 11.55 -1.76
C ASP A 168 -10.91 10.70 -1.98
N ARG A 169 -9.84 10.97 -1.21
CA ARG A 169 -8.59 10.19 -1.27
C ARG A 169 -8.77 8.74 -0.80
N GLU A 170 -9.53 8.54 0.28
CA GLU A 170 -9.69 7.25 0.97
C GLU A 170 -11.06 6.61 0.71
N TRP A 171 -11.64 6.84 -0.46
CA TRP A 171 -12.99 6.35 -0.79
C TRP A 171 -13.10 4.82 -0.75
N GLU A 172 -12.05 4.08 -1.12
CA GLU A 172 -12.01 2.61 -1.09
C GLU A 172 -12.07 2.09 0.36
N TYR A 173 -11.34 2.75 1.26
CA TYR A 173 -11.37 2.46 2.68
C TYR A 173 -12.79 2.64 3.26
N LEU A 174 -13.43 3.76 2.90
CA LEU A 174 -14.80 4.06 3.32
C LEU A 174 -15.84 3.09 2.73
N ALA A 175 -15.69 2.70 1.47
CA ALA A 175 -16.57 1.72 0.82
C ALA A 175 -16.50 0.33 1.47
N GLY A 176 -15.35 -0.04 2.04
CA GLY A 176 -15.16 -1.26 2.80
C GLY A 176 -15.77 -1.25 4.21
N ARG A 177 -16.05 -0.07 4.77
CA ARG A 177 -16.72 0.07 6.08
C ARG A 177 -18.23 0.03 5.89
N ALA A 178 -18.85 -1.09 6.28
CA ALA A 178 -20.29 -1.34 6.21
C ALA A 178 -21.19 -0.28 6.90
N SER A 179 -20.64 0.66 7.67
CA SER A 179 -21.40 1.75 8.27
C SER A 179 -21.54 2.98 7.38
N GLY A 180 -20.63 3.29 6.44
CA GLY A 180 -20.66 4.31 5.37
C GLY A 180 -21.13 5.75 5.68
N GLU A 181 -21.73 5.96 6.83
CA GLU A 181 -22.44 7.16 7.22
C GLU A 181 -21.46 7.99 8.05
N PRO A 182 -21.16 9.23 7.61
CA PRO A 182 -20.43 10.15 8.46
C PRO A 182 -21.19 10.29 9.79
N PRO A 183 -20.50 10.53 10.92
CA PRO A 183 -21.15 10.77 12.20
C PRO A 183 -22.36 11.70 12.03
N MET A 184 -23.52 11.35 12.59
CA MET A 184 -24.73 12.19 12.51
C MET A 184 -24.47 13.65 12.94
N GLU A 185 -23.44 13.84 13.77
CA GLU A 185 -22.93 15.11 14.26
C GLU A 185 -22.27 15.99 13.17
N LEU A 186 -21.75 15.40 12.08
CA LEU A 186 -21.12 16.14 10.97
C LEU A 186 -22.12 17.05 10.25
N LYS A 187 -23.34 16.56 10.00
CA LYS A 187 -24.40 17.35 9.36
C LYS A 187 -24.79 18.55 10.22
N THR A 188 -24.93 18.33 11.53
CA THR A 188 -25.27 19.39 12.49
C THR A 188 -24.16 20.43 12.60
N ALA A 189 -22.90 20.00 12.68
CA ALA A 189 -21.73 20.89 12.72
C ALA A 189 -21.58 21.72 11.43
N PHE A 190 -21.81 21.10 10.27
CA PHE A 190 -21.79 21.80 8.97
C PHE A 190 -22.89 22.86 8.88
N LEU A 191 -24.12 22.51 9.28
CA LEU A 191 -25.25 23.45 9.26
C LEU A 191 -25.05 24.62 10.23
N ALA A 192 -24.44 24.40 11.40
CA ALA A 192 -24.09 25.48 12.32
C ALA A 192 -23.09 26.47 11.69
N LEU A 193 -22.06 25.98 11.00
CA LEU A 193 -21.08 26.81 10.31
C LEU A 193 -21.64 27.54 9.07
N CYS A 194 -22.69 27.00 8.46
CA CYS A 194 -23.39 27.64 7.34
C CYS A 194 -24.49 28.61 7.81
N GLY A 195 -25.08 28.38 8.98
CA GLY A 195 -26.15 29.19 9.57
C GLY A 195 -25.70 30.56 10.08
N ASP A 196 -24.41 30.72 10.40
CA ASP A 196 -23.80 32.03 10.72
C ASP A 196 -23.55 32.91 9.48
N ALA A 197 -23.86 32.43 8.28
CA ALA A 197 -23.92 33.24 7.06
C ALA A 197 -25.35 33.71 6.79
N ALA A 198 -25.97 34.39 7.77
CA ALA A 198 -27.13 35.22 7.46
C ALA A 198 -26.62 36.48 6.73
N PRO A 199 -27.07 36.75 5.48
CA PRO A 199 -26.77 38.03 4.84
C PRO A 199 -27.57 39.13 5.55
N ASP A 200 -26.87 40.13 6.08
CA ASP A 200 -27.44 41.46 6.34
C ASP A 200 -27.82 42.15 5.01
#